data_AF-A0A7Z0QP59-F1
#
_entry.id   AF-A0A7Z0QP59-F1
#
_cell.length_a   1.000
_cell.length_b   1.000
_cell.length_c   1.000
_cell.angle_alpha   90.00
_cell.angle_beta   90.00
_cell.angle_gamma   90.00
#
_symmetry.space_group_name_H-M   'P 1'
#
loop_
_entity.id
_entity.type
_entity.pdbx_description
1 polymer ?
#
loop_
_entity_poly.entity_id
_entity_poly.type
_entity_poly.pdbx_seq_one_letter_code
_entity_poly.pdbx_strand_id
1 'polypeptide(L)'
;MIGGAQTAGEQLVEVIGFVRQTEADEPLEGAEKHLYARLLQLLGGLKGDKQMLKESALQFHALLLEERWTQSGRAAIQRELGDSCRYADEWDQAEAAYREALALGGSDHDKVHLAECLLYRKQIDAAATEIDTVKRETLPRHEFADFVFAYAAIAIWSAKADRLTEAKTLLQALAPAEPIFNDRRLNLLLRVTETLASGTASGAAKADSTPKGGLATVAGFFEQKPNIAGIGFNFNAMIDYFARKKTKGEPGKSE
;
A
#
# COMPACT_ATOMS: atom_id res chain seq x y z
N MET A 1 21.82 -0.06 -2.41
CA MET A 1 20.47 -0.62 -2.12
C MET A 1 19.81 -1.38 -3.27
N ILE A 2 20.23 -1.21 -4.53
CA ILE A 2 19.65 -1.92 -5.70
C ILE A 2 19.76 -3.46 -5.60
N GLY A 3 20.85 -3.98 -5.00
CA GLY A 3 21.03 -5.43 -4.84
C GLY A 3 20.02 -6.12 -3.90
N GLY A 4 19.47 -5.43 -2.91
CA GLY A 4 18.53 -6.03 -1.94
C GLY A 4 17.13 -6.25 -2.54
N ALA A 5 16.67 -5.32 -3.39
CA ALA A 5 15.37 -5.43 -4.05
C ALA A 5 15.33 -6.55 -5.09
N GLN A 6 16.43 -6.78 -5.81
CA GLN A 6 16.54 -7.87 -6.77
C GLN A 6 16.49 -9.24 -6.08
N THR A 7 17.27 -9.44 -5.01
CA THR A 7 17.25 -10.68 -4.21
C THR A 7 15.89 -10.93 -3.56
N ALA A 8 15.22 -9.88 -3.06
CA ALA A 8 13.86 -9.98 -2.50
C ALA A 8 12.83 -10.41 -3.56
N GLY A 9 12.91 -9.85 -4.77
CA GLY A 9 12.02 -10.22 -5.88
C GLY A 9 12.19 -11.66 -6.32
N GLU A 10 13.43 -12.18 -6.34
CA GLU A 10 13.71 -13.58 -6.66
C GLU A 10 13.14 -14.53 -5.59
N GLN A 11 13.35 -14.23 -4.31
CA GLN A 11 12.79 -15.01 -3.20
C GLN A 11 11.26 -15.01 -3.21
N LEU A 12 10.62 -13.87 -3.47
CA LEU A 12 9.16 -13.78 -3.57
C LEU A 12 8.62 -14.66 -4.72
N VAL A 13 9.29 -14.66 -5.87
CA VAL A 13 8.92 -15.53 -7.01
C VAL A 13 9.01 -17.00 -6.61
N GLU A 14 10.08 -17.40 -5.94
CA GLU A 14 10.27 -18.78 -5.48
C GLU A 14 9.16 -19.21 -4.52
N VAL A 15 8.91 -18.43 -3.46
CA VAL A 15 7.86 -18.77 -2.47
C VAL A 15 6.48 -18.83 -3.12
N ILE A 16 6.12 -17.87 -3.98
CA ILE A 16 4.84 -17.88 -4.70
C ILE A 16 4.72 -19.13 -5.59
N GLY A 17 5.82 -19.53 -6.25
CA GLY A 17 5.88 -20.75 -7.03
C GLY A 17 5.59 -22.00 -6.18
N PHE A 18 6.19 -22.08 -4.99
CA PHE A 18 5.91 -23.17 -4.03
C PHE A 18 4.46 -23.16 -3.57
N VAL A 19 3.92 -22.01 -3.16
CA VAL A 19 2.52 -21.90 -2.68
C VAL A 19 1.54 -22.35 -3.75
N ARG A 20 1.72 -21.92 -5.01
CA ARG A 20 0.85 -22.32 -6.13
C ARG A 20 0.90 -23.82 -6.41
N GLN A 21 2.07 -24.43 -6.28
CA GLN A 21 2.19 -25.88 -6.41
C GLN A 21 1.49 -26.61 -5.26
N THR A 22 1.68 -26.13 -4.02
CA THR A 22 1.01 -26.72 -2.85
C THR A 22 -0.50 -26.58 -2.94
N GLU A 23 -1.03 -25.42 -3.34
CA GLU A 23 -2.48 -25.18 -3.48
C GLU A 23 -3.15 -26.14 -4.48
N ALA A 24 -2.42 -26.54 -5.53
CA ALA A 24 -2.91 -27.52 -6.50
C ALA A 24 -3.06 -28.93 -5.90
N ASP A 25 -2.23 -29.28 -4.91
CA ASP A 25 -2.24 -30.58 -4.23
C ASP A 25 -3.17 -30.56 -3.00
N GLU A 26 -3.14 -29.48 -2.21
CA GLU A 26 -3.90 -29.28 -0.97
C GLU A 26 -4.37 -27.82 -0.87
N PRO A 27 -5.69 -27.55 -0.87
CA PRO A 27 -6.20 -26.18 -0.82
C PRO A 27 -5.67 -25.37 0.35
N LEU A 28 -5.39 -24.08 0.11
CA LEU A 28 -4.99 -23.17 1.17
C LEU A 28 -6.17 -22.88 2.09
N GLU A 29 -5.90 -22.76 3.38
CA GLU A 29 -6.87 -22.35 4.38
C GLU A 29 -6.48 -21.01 5.01
N GLY A 30 -7.39 -20.37 5.73
CA GLY A 30 -6.95 -19.60 6.88
C GLY A 30 -6.01 -18.43 6.59
N ALA A 31 -4.98 -18.46 7.42
CA ALA A 31 -3.79 -17.63 7.34
C ALA A 31 -2.94 -17.92 6.11
N GLU A 32 -3.02 -19.10 5.47
CA GLU A 32 -2.24 -19.42 4.28
C GLU A 32 -2.75 -18.66 3.06
N LYS A 33 -4.07 -18.57 2.88
CA LYS A 33 -4.68 -17.71 1.85
C LYS A 33 -4.31 -16.24 2.06
N HIS A 34 -4.35 -15.79 3.32
CA HIS A 34 -3.97 -14.43 3.69
C HIS A 34 -2.49 -14.15 3.37
N LEU A 35 -1.61 -15.08 3.73
CA LEU A 35 -0.20 -15.00 3.42
C LEU A 35 0.04 -14.98 1.91
N TYR A 36 -0.64 -15.84 1.16
CA TYR A 36 -0.53 -15.88 -0.30
C TYR A 36 -0.96 -14.57 -0.95
N ALA A 37 -2.09 -14.00 -0.51
CA ALA A 37 -2.56 -12.70 -0.96
C ALA A 37 -1.53 -11.58 -0.72
N ARG A 38 -0.89 -11.56 0.46
CA ARG A 38 0.19 -10.61 0.78
C ARG A 38 1.44 -10.83 -0.08
N LEU A 39 1.86 -12.08 -0.31
CA LEU A 39 3.01 -12.37 -1.17
C LEU A 39 2.79 -11.83 -2.60
N LEU A 40 1.61 -12.06 -3.17
CA LEU A 40 1.22 -11.51 -4.47
C LEU A 40 1.24 -9.98 -4.46
N GLN A 41 0.70 -9.35 -3.41
CA GLN A 41 0.70 -7.89 -3.27
C GLN A 41 2.13 -7.31 -3.27
N LEU A 42 3.03 -7.91 -2.48
CA LEU A 42 4.41 -7.46 -2.33
C LEU A 42 5.17 -7.58 -3.65
N LEU A 43 5.09 -8.74 -4.31
CA LEU A 43 5.76 -8.95 -5.59
C LEU A 43 5.17 -8.07 -6.69
N GLY A 44 3.85 -7.95 -6.72
CA GLY A 44 3.12 -7.09 -7.65
C GLY A 44 3.52 -5.62 -7.49
N GLY A 45 3.59 -5.13 -6.26
CA GLY A 45 4.06 -3.78 -5.95
C GLY A 45 5.52 -3.56 -6.34
N LEU A 46 6.41 -4.51 -6.03
CA LEU A 46 7.83 -4.43 -6.35
C LEU A 46 8.09 -4.39 -7.87
N LYS A 47 7.31 -5.16 -8.65
CA LYS A 47 7.45 -5.24 -10.12
C LYS A 47 6.59 -4.23 -10.89
N GLY A 48 5.67 -3.54 -10.21
CA GLY A 48 4.62 -2.76 -10.87
C GLY A 48 3.66 -3.65 -11.69
N ASP A 49 3.51 -4.92 -11.32
CA ASP A 49 2.64 -5.88 -12.00
C ASP A 49 1.19 -5.74 -11.51
N LYS A 50 0.42 -4.97 -12.28
CA LYS A 50 -0.99 -4.71 -12.02
C LYS A 50 -1.85 -5.97 -12.06
N GLN A 51 -1.51 -6.95 -12.89
CA GLN A 51 -2.30 -8.17 -12.98
C GLN A 51 -2.12 -9.01 -11.72
N MET A 52 -0.90 -9.08 -11.20
CA MET A 52 -0.60 -9.73 -9.92
C MET A 52 -1.26 -9.01 -8.74
N LEU A 53 -1.31 -7.67 -8.76
CA LEU A 53 -2.03 -6.89 -7.75
C LEU A 53 -3.54 -7.14 -7.79
N LYS A 54 -4.13 -7.30 -8.98
CA LYS A 54 -5.54 -7.72 -9.14
C LYS A 54 -5.77 -9.14 -8.62
N GLU A 55 -4.84 -10.06 -8.85
CA GLU A 55 -4.90 -11.41 -8.28
C GLU A 55 -4.87 -11.35 -6.74
N SER A 56 -3.98 -10.55 -6.16
CA SER A 56 -3.94 -10.30 -4.71
C SER A 56 -5.27 -9.76 -4.18
N ALA A 57 -5.86 -8.76 -4.85
CA ALA A 57 -7.16 -8.21 -4.48
C ALA A 57 -8.27 -9.28 -4.48
N LEU A 58 -8.30 -10.16 -5.48
CA LEU A 58 -9.26 -11.27 -5.52
C LEU A 58 -9.09 -12.22 -4.33
N GLN A 59 -7.84 -12.52 -3.93
CA GLN A 59 -7.57 -13.37 -2.78
C GLN A 59 -8.02 -12.71 -1.46
N PHE A 60 -7.77 -11.42 -1.26
CA PHE A 60 -8.29 -10.70 -0.08
C PHE A 60 -9.82 -10.63 -0.07
N HIS A 61 -10.44 -10.43 -1.23
CA HIS A 61 -11.90 -10.46 -1.33
C HIS A 61 -12.47 -11.83 -0.93
N ALA A 62 -11.86 -12.92 -1.39
CA ALA A 62 -12.27 -14.27 -1.02
C ALA A 62 -12.16 -14.52 0.49
N LEU A 63 -11.13 -13.97 1.15
CA LEU A 63 -10.98 -14.06 2.61
C LEU A 63 -12.10 -13.34 3.37
N LEU A 64 -12.61 -12.22 2.85
CA LEU A 64 -13.68 -11.46 3.47
C LEU A 64 -15.04 -12.16 3.43
N LEU A 65 -15.19 -13.18 2.57
CA LEU A 65 -16.37 -14.05 2.53
C LEU A 65 -16.37 -15.10 3.65
N GLU A 66 -15.24 -15.29 4.34
CA GLU A 66 -15.13 -16.26 5.43
C GLU A 66 -15.58 -15.64 6.77
N GLU A 67 -16.49 -16.30 7.49
CA GLU A 67 -17.11 -15.76 8.72
C GLU A 67 -16.18 -15.75 9.94
N ARG A 68 -14.98 -16.35 9.84
CA ARG A 68 -14.08 -16.55 10.98
C ARG A 68 -13.34 -15.29 11.47
N TRP A 69 -13.38 -14.22 10.70
CA TRP A 69 -12.56 -13.04 10.98
C TRP A 69 -13.24 -12.12 12.00
N THR A 70 -12.47 -11.68 13.00
CA THR A 70 -12.90 -10.60 13.89
C THR A 70 -13.13 -9.32 13.10
N GLN A 71 -13.88 -8.37 13.68
CA GLN A 71 -14.07 -7.05 13.07
C GLN A 71 -12.75 -6.36 12.74
N SER A 72 -11.77 -6.40 13.65
CA SER A 72 -10.43 -5.86 13.42
C SER A 72 -9.66 -6.59 12.32
N GLY A 73 -9.80 -7.92 12.24
CA GLY A 73 -9.23 -8.72 11.16
C GLY A 73 -9.84 -8.36 9.80
N ARG A 74 -11.16 -8.19 9.73
CA ARG A 74 -11.85 -7.73 8.51
C ARG A 74 -11.42 -6.32 8.09
N ALA A 75 -11.25 -5.40 9.05
CA ALA A 75 -10.73 -4.06 8.77
C ALA A 75 -9.32 -4.10 8.16
N ALA A 76 -8.43 -4.94 8.71
CA ALA A 76 -7.08 -5.12 8.19
C ALA A 76 -7.09 -5.73 6.77
N ILE A 77 -7.90 -6.76 6.51
CA ILE A 77 -8.02 -7.36 5.18
C ILE A 77 -8.61 -6.36 4.17
N GLN A 78 -9.58 -5.54 4.57
CA GLN A 78 -10.12 -4.48 3.72
C GLN A 78 -9.06 -3.42 3.37
N ARG A 79 -8.19 -3.04 4.32
CA ARG A 79 -7.04 -2.16 4.03
C ARG A 79 -6.12 -2.77 2.98
N GLU A 80 -5.73 -4.02 3.17
CA GLU A 80 -4.82 -4.71 2.23
C GLU A 80 -5.47 -4.90 0.85
N LEU A 81 -6.77 -5.17 0.79
CA LEU A 81 -7.55 -5.14 -0.45
C LEU A 81 -7.47 -3.75 -1.11
N GLY A 82 -7.68 -2.69 -0.31
CA GLY A 82 -7.58 -1.30 -0.75
C GLY A 82 -6.22 -0.99 -1.35
N ASP A 83 -5.13 -1.39 -0.69
CA ASP A 83 -3.76 -1.22 -1.17
C ASP A 83 -3.51 -1.95 -2.49
N SER A 84 -3.95 -3.22 -2.61
CA SER A 84 -3.82 -3.98 -3.86
C SER A 84 -4.53 -3.30 -5.03
N CYS A 85 -5.76 -2.83 -4.80
CA CYS A 85 -6.53 -2.08 -5.80
C CYS A 85 -5.85 -0.74 -6.13
N ARG A 86 -5.35 -0.02 -5.13
CA ARG A 86 -4.69 1.28 -5.28
C ARG A 86 -3.43 1.18 -6.15
N TYR A 87 -2.55 0.22 -5.85
CA TYR A 87 -1.35 -0.03 -6.65
C TYR A 87 -1.66 -0.55 -8.06
N ALA A 88 -2.84 -1.16 -8.27
CA ALA A 88 -3.32 -1.57 -9.59
C ALA A 88 -3.96 -0.42 -10.40
N ASP A 89 -4.04 0.80 -9.86
CA ASP A 89 -4.81 1.95 -10.37
C ASP A 89 -6.35 1.71 -10.43
N GLU A 90 -6.89 0.78 -9.62
CA GLU A 90 -8.33 0.50 -9.49
C GLU A 90 -8.95 1.37 -8.37
N TRP A 91 -8.91 2.68 -8.56
CA TRP A 91 -9.25 3.69 -7.54
C TRP A 91 -10.66 3.56 -6.96
N ASP A 92 -11.64 3.18 -7.78
CA ASP A 92 -13.02 3.01 -7.34
C ASP A 92 -13.17 1.84 -6.35
N GLN A 93 -12.43 0.75 -6.60
CA GLN A 93 -12.42 -0.43 -5.73
C GLN A 93 -11.61 -0.17 -4.47
N ALA A 94 -10.48 0.55 -4.58
CA ALA A 94 -9.68 0.95 -3.44
C ALA A 94 -10.48 1.85 -2.48
N GLU A 95 -11.19 2.85 -3.00
CA GLU A 95 -12.08 3.72 -2.24
C GLU A 95 -13.13 2.92 -1.45
N ALA A 96 -13.79 1.95 -2.10
CA ALA A 96 -14.78 1.10 -1.45
C ALA A 96 -14.16 0.30 -0.29
N ALA A 97 -13.00 -0.32 -0.53
CA ALA A 97 -12.31 -1.12 0.48
C ALA A 97 -11.87 -0.28 1.70
N TYR A 98 -11.29 0.91 1.49
CA TYR A 98 -10.93 1.78 2.62
C TYR A 98 -12.14 2.29 3.40
N ARG A 99 -13.27 2.58 2.75
CA ARG A 99 -14.51 2.93 3.47
C ARG A 99 -15.02 1.79 4.33
N GLU A 100 -15.00 0.56 3.82
CA GLU A 100 -15.34 -0.63 4.60
C GLU A 100 -14.38 -0.84 5.78
N ALA A 101 -13.07 -0.66 5.56
CA ALA A 101 -12.07 -0.71 6.64
C ALA A 101 -12.39 0.32 7.74
N LEU A 102 -12.69 1.57 7.36
CA LEU A 102 -13.05 2.65 8.28
C LEU A 102 -14.36 2.35 9.04
N ALA A 103 -15.38 1.82 8.37
CA ALA A 103 -16.64 1.41 9.01
C ALA A 103 -16.43 0.31 10.06
N LEU A 104 -15.40 -0.51 9.90
CA LEU A 104 -15.01 -1.57 10.83
C LEU A 104 -14.04 -1.09 11.93
N GLY A 105 -13.68 0.20 11.98
CA GLY A 105 -12.76 0.76 12.96
C GLY A 105 -11.31 0.89 12.45
N GLY A 106 -11.14 1.19 11.16
CA GLY A 106 -9.86 1.51 10.53
C GLY A 106 -9.12 2.68 11.18
N SER A 107 -7.86 2.86 10.78
CA SER A 107 -6.95 3.86 11.34
C SER A 107 -7.06 5.21 10.62
N ASP A 108 -6.42 6.24 11.18
CA ASP A 108 -6.27 7.53 10.49
C ASP A 108 -5.40 7.45 9.21
N HIS A 109 -4.61 6.38 9.04
CA HIS A 109 -3.89 6.13 7.79
C HIS A 109 -4.80 5.61 6.67
N ASP A 110 -5.85 4.84 7.00
CA ASP A 110 -6.88 4.45 6.03
C ASP A 110 -7.58 5.68 5.41
N LYS A 111 -7.78 6.73 6.21
CA LYS A 111 -8.33 8.01 5.73
C LYS A 111 -7.39 8.73 4.77
N VAL A 112 -6.07 8.65 5.01
CA VAL A 112 -5.06 9.21 4.09
C VAL A 112 -5.16 8.53 2.73
N HIS A 113 -5.27 7.20 2.69
CA HIS A 113 -5.42 6.45 1.45
C HIS A 113 -6.78 6.65 0.79
N LEU A 114 -7.86 6.80 1.57
CA LEU A 114 -9.17 7.18 1.04
C LEU A 114 -9.12 8.56 0.36
N ALA A 115 -8.52 9.55 1.01
CA ALA A 115 -8.34 10.88 0.44
C ALA A 115 -7.50 10.84 -0.85
N GLU A 116 -6.47 9.99 -0.90
CA GLU A 116 -5.70 9.72 -2.11
C GLU A 116 -6.59 9.16 -3.22
N CYS A 117 -7.41 8.13 -2.96
CA CYS A 117 -8.31 7.55 -3.96
C CYS A 117 -9.26 8.61 -4.54
N LEU A 118 -9.87 9.43 -3.67
CA LEU A 118 -10.75 10.54 -4.08
C LEU A 118 -10.01 11.55 -4.97
N LEU A 119 -8.74 11.86 -4.67
CA LEU A 119 -7.90 12.72 -5.49
C LEU A 119 -7.64 12.13 -6.88
N TYR A 120 -7.30 10.84 -6.97
CA TYR A 120 -7.06 10.19 -8.27
C TYR A 120 -8.34 10.15 -9.13
N ARG A 121 -9.51 10.01 -8.48
CA ARG A 121 -10.84 10.14 -9.10
C ARG A 121 -11.29 11.58 -9.37
N LYS A 122 -10.42 12.57 -9.12
CA LYS A 122 -10.66 14.00 -9.35
C LYS A 122 -11.79 14.60 -8.51
N GLN A 123 -12.12 13.96 -7.39
CA GLN A 123 -13.07 14.47 -6.39
C GLN A 123 -12.33 15.35 -5.37
N ILE A 124 -11.83 16.50 -5.82
CA ILE A 124 -10.84 17.30 -5.07
C ILE A 124 -11.38 17.79 -3.73
N ASP A 125 -12.61 18.29 -3.68
CA ASP A 125 -13.20 18.79 -2.42
C ASP A 125 -13.52 17.64 -1.44
N ALA A 126 -13.90 16.47 -1.95
CA ALA A 126 -14.11 15.29 -1.11
C ALA A 126 -12.79 14.80 -0.51
N ALA A 127 -11.73 14.71 -1.32
CA ALA A 127 -10.38 14.40 -0.85
C ALA A 127 -9.90 15.39 0.22
N ALA A 128 -10.14 16.69 -0.02
CA ALA A 128 -9.79 17.76 0.91
C ALA A 128 -10.59 17.70 2.22
N THR A 129 -11.84 17.25 2.18
CA THR A 129 -12.66 17.04 3.37
C THR A 129 -12.16 15.83 4.16
N GLU A 130 -11.89 14.71 3.49
CA GLU A 130 -11.43 13.48 4.12
C GLU A 130 -10.07 13.67 4.80
N ILE A 131 -9.09 14.26 4.11
CA ILE A 131 -7.73 14.45 4.64
C ILE A 131 -7.70 15.36 5.87
N ASP A 132 -8.67 16.27 6.02
CA ASP A 132 -8.79 17.15 7.19
C ASP A 132 -9.29 16.41 8.43
N THR A 133 -9.90 15.23 8.27
CA THR A 133 -10.38 14.41 9.40
C THR A 133 -9.29 13.51 10.01
N VAL A 134 -8.09 13.51 9.41
CA VAL A 134 -6.94 12.72 9.85
C VAL A 134 -6.37 13.29 11.13
N LYS A 135 -6.34 12.48 12.19
CA LYS A 135 -5.65 12.80 13.45
C LYS A 135 -4.15 12.55 13.30
N ARG A 136 -3.40 13.59 12.96
CA ARG A 136 -1.96 13.48 12.61
C ARG A 136 -1.11 12.91 13.75
N GLU A 137 -1.52 13.15 14.99
CA GLU A 137 -0.85 12.68 16.21
C GLU A 137 -0.90 11.16 16.40
N THR A 138 -1.81 10.46 15.72
CA THR A 138 -1.90 9.00 15.76
C THR A 138 -1.00 8.33 14.73
N LEU A 139 -0.44 9.10 13.79
CA LEU A 139 0.36 8.55 12.69
C LEU A 139 1.82 8.36 13.14
N PRO A 140 2.39 7.14 13.02
CA PRO A 140 3.83 6.95 13.12
C PRO A 140 4.54 7.69 11.98
N ARG A 141 5.85 7.92 12.15
CA ARG A 141 6.64 8.78 11.25
C ARG A 141 6.52 8.43 9.75
N HIS A 142 6.40 7.16 9.40
CA HIS A 142 6.29 6.74 8.00
C HIS A 142 4.90 7.04 7.43
N GLU A 143 3.82 6.74 8.16
CA GLU A 143 2.45 7.09 7.76
C GLU A 143 2.23 8.62 7.73
N PHE A 144 2.88 9.35 8.65
CA PHE A 144 2.85 10.82 8.63
C PHE A 144 3.47 11.39 7.34
N ALA A 145 4.51 10.75 6.80
CA ALA A 145 5.07 11.17 5.51
C ALA A 145 4.06 10.96 4.37
N ASP A 146 3.32 9.85 4.38
CA ASP A 146 2.24 9.60 3.41
C ASP A 146 1.14 10.66 3.52
N PHE A 147 0.74 11.02 4.74
CA PHE A 147 -0.17 12.14 4.99
C PHE A 147 0.32 13.44 4.35
N VAL A 148 1.58 13.83 4.60
CA VAL A 148 2.15 15.08 4.07
C VAL A 148 2.15 15.07 2.53
N PHE A 149 2.47 13.94 1.91
CA PHE A 149 2.47 13.82 0.45
C PHE A 149 1.05 13.89 -0.14
N ALA A 150 0.08 13.21 0.45
CA ALA A 150 -1.31 13.28 0.04
C ALA A 150 -1.89 14.70 0.23
N TYR A 151 -1.65 15.30 1.39
CA TYR A 151 -2.08 16.67 1.70
C TYR A 151 -1.51 17.68 0.70
N ALA A 152 -0.21 17.59 0.38
CA ALA A 152 0.43 18.47 -0.59
C ALA A 152 -0.16 18.29 -2.00
N ALA A 153 -0.46 17.07 -2.42
CA ALA A 153 -1.09 16.82 -3.72
C ALA A 153 -2.50 17.43 -3.77
N ILE A 154 -3.31 17.26 -2.72
CA ILE A 154 -4.65 17.88 -2.60
C ILE A 154 -4.55 19.41 -2.60
N ALA A 155 -3.56 19.98 -1.90
CA ALA A 155 -3.32 21.43 -1.89
C ALA A 155 -2.99 21.97 -3.29
N ILE A 156 -2.14 21.26 -4.05
CA ILE A 156 -1.85 21.60 -5.45
C ILE A 156 -3.12 21.53 -6.30
N TRP A 157 -3.86 20.42 -6.25
CA TRP A 157 -5.04 20.24 -7.10
C TRP A 157 -6.18 21.22 -6.79
N SER A 158 -6.36 21.59 -5.53
CA SER A 158 -7.35 22.57 -5.09
C SER A 158 -6.93 24.02 -5.33
N ALA A 159 -5.61 24.29 -5.44
CA ALA A 159 -5.02 25.62 -5.54
C ALA A 159 -5.46 26.60 -4.43
N LYS A 160 -5.90 26.09 -3.28
CA LYS A 160 -6.34 26.91 -2.13
C LYS A 160 -5.09 27.41 -1.37
N ALA A 161 -4.98 28.72 -1.21
CA ALA A 161 -3.75 29.37 -0.72
C ALA A 161 -3.37 28.99 0.72
N ASP A 162 -4.37 28.83 1.59
CA ASP A 162 -4.22 28.35 2.96
C ASP A 162 -3.63 26.92 3.00
N ARG A 163 -4.20 25.99 2.23
CA ARG A 163 -3.72 24.61 2.12
C ARG A 163 -2.33 24.54 1.52
N LEU A 164 -2.04 25.33 0.49
CA LEU A 164 -0.70 25.40 -0.09
C LEU A 164 0.35 25.89 0.93
N THR A 165 -0.02 26.88 1.75
CA THR A 165 0.86 27.39 2.81
C THR A 165 1.12 26.35 3.89
N GLU A 166 0.08 25.62 4.30
CA GLU A 166 0.22 24.52 5.25
C GLU A 166 1.06 23.37 4.67
N ALA A 167 0.78 22.95 3.44
CA ALA A 167 1.52 21.91 2.74
C ALA A 167 3.01 22.25 2.63
N LYS A 168 3.33 23.52 2.33
CA LYS A 168 4.72 24.01 2.30
C LYS A 168 5.41 23.85 3.65
N THR A 169 4.74 24.27 4.73
CA THR A 169 5.25 24.15 6.10
C THR A 169 5.52 22.69 6.47
N LEU A 170 4.56 21.81 6.19
CA LEU A 170 4.67 20.37 6.45
C LEU A 170 5.84 19.74 5.67
N LEU A 171 5.97 20.05 4.38
CA LEU A 171 7.06 19.55 3.53
C LEU A 171 8.43 20.06 3.98
N GLN A 172 8.53 21.29 4.49
CA GLN A 172 9.78 21.83 5.02
C GLN A 172 10.19 21.16 6.33
N ALA A 173 9.21 20.87 7.20
CA ALA A 173 9.44 20.21 8.49
C ALA A 173 9.66 18.69 8.35
N LEU A 174 9.14 18.07 7.29
CA LEU A 174 9.30 16.65 7.05
C LEU A 174 10.77 16.31 6.82
N ALA A 175 11.32 15.43 7.66
CA ALA A 175 12.65 14.84 7.50
C ALA A 175 12.49 13.37 7.07
N PRO A 176 12.52 13.05 5.76
CA PRO A 176 12.33 11.68 5.30
C PRO A 176 13.51 10.80 5.69
N ALA A 177 13.24 9.53 5.97
CA ALA A 177 14.25 8.58 6.40
C ALA A 177 15.12 8.05 5.26
N GLU A 178 14.62 8.04 4.01
CA GLU A 178 15.30 7.47 2.85
C GLU A 178 15.42 8.51 1.72
N PRO A 179 16.51 8.51 0.92
CA PRO A 179 16.75 9.51 -0.12
C PRO A 179 15.62 9.65 -1.14
N ILE A 180 15.00 8.54 -1.57
CA ILE A 180 13.91 8.54 -2.56
C ILE A 180 12.70 9.37 -2.10
N PHE A 181 12.41 9.36 -0.79
CA PHE A 181 11.32 10.16 -0.22
C PHE A 181 11.70 11.62 -0.04
N ASN A 182 13.00 11.93 0.04
CA ASN A 182 13.47 13.30 0.01
C ASN A 182 13.35 13.93 -1.38
N ASP A 183 13.64 13.19 -2.44
CA ASP A 183 13.42 13.68 -3.81
C ASP A 183 11.94 13.98 -4.05
N ARG A 184 11.05 13.09 -3.60
CA ARG A 184 9.59 13.30 -3.63
C ARG A 184 9.19 14.57 -2.87
N ARG A 185 9.67 14.72 -1.63
CA ARG A 185 9.40 15.89 -0.78
C ARG A 185 9.85 17.19 -1.45
N LEU A 186 11.06 17.22 -2.01
CA LEU A 186 11.61 18.41 -2.68
C LEU A 186 10.82 18.78 -3.93
N ASN A 187 10.45 17.79 -4.75
CA ASN A 187 9.63 18.01 -5.93
C ASN A 187 8.24 18.58 -5.54
N LEU A 188 7.57 17.99 -4.56
CA LEU A 188 6.29 18.53 -4.06
C LEU A 188 6.44 19.94 -3.48
N LEU A 189 7.52 20.24 -2.76
CA LEU A 189 7.79 21.56 -2.21
C LEU A 189 7.95 22.62 -3.32
N LEU A 190 8.62 22.26 -4.40
CA LEU A 190 8.72 23.10 -5.60
C LEU A 190 7.32 23.35 -6.20
N ARG A 191 6.53 22.29 -6.44
CA ARG A 191 5.20 22.42 -7.05
C ARG A 191 4.20 23.21 -6.21
N VAL A 192 4.23 23.02 -4.89
CA VAL A 192 3.44 23.83 -3.95
C VAL A 192 3.84 25.30 -4.04
N THR A 193 5.13 25.61 -4.09
CA THR A 193 5.63 26.98 -4.16
C THR A 193 5.26 27.66 -5.49
N GLU A 194 5.40 26.95 -6.62
CA GLU A 194 4.98 27.44 -7.94
C GLU A 194 3.47 27.71 -8.01
N THR A 195 2.67 26.79 -7.47
CA THR A 195 1.21 26.92 -7.43
C THR A 195 0.79 28.10 -6.54
N LEU A 196 1.44 28.27 -5.39
CA LEU A 196 1.19 29.39 -4.48
C LEU A 196 1.54 30.74 -5.13
N ALA A 197 2.65 30.81 -5.87
CA ALA A 197 3.10 32.04 -6.53
C ALA A 197 2.21 32.43 -7.73
N SER A 198 1.72 31.45 -8.49
CA SER A 198 0.90 31.68 -9.68
C SER A 198 -0.60 31.72 -9.40
N GLY A 199 -1.05 31.26 -8.22
CA GLY A 199 -2.46 31.12 -7.86
C GLY A 199 -3.20 30.02 -8.62
N THR A 200 -2.53 29.27 -9.50
CA THR A 200 -3.14 28.21 -10.31
C THR A 200 -2.20 27.02 -10.44
N ALA A 201 -2.75 25.80 -10.45
CA ALA A 201 -1.94 24.59 -10.58
C ALA A 201 -1.71 24.24 -12.06
N SER A 202 -0.44 24.23 -12.48
CA SER A 202 -0.05 23.81 -13.82
C SER A 202 -0.32 22.31 -14.04
N GLY A 203 -0.42 21.90 -15.31
CA GLY A 203 -0.53 20.48 -15.66
C GLY A 203 0.64 19.64 -15.15
N ALA A 204 1.85 20.20 -15.18
CA ALA A 204 3.05 19.56 -14.63
C ALA A 204 2.97 19.41 -13.10
N ALA A 205 2.51 20.42 -12.37
CA ALA A 205 2.32 20.34 -10.92
C ALA A 205 1.30 19.25 -10.54
N LYS A 206 0.20 19.15 -11.29
CA LYS A 206 -0.81 18.10 -11.12
C LYS A 206 -0.25 16.71 -11.42
N ALA A 207 0.46 16.54 -12.54
CA ALA A 207 1.06 15.26 -12.92
C ALA A 207 2.14 14.80 -11.93
N ASP A 208 3.03 15.70 -11.52
CA ASP A 208 4.07 15.41 -10.54
C ASP A 208 3.46 15.06 -9.18
N SER A 209 2.41 15.76 -8.74
CA SER A 209 1.76 15.48 -7.45
C SER A 209 0.93 14.20 -7.44
N THR A 210 0.49 13.67 -8.59
CA THR A 210 -0.23 12.40 -8.70
C THR A 210 0.41 11.48 -9.76
N PRO A 211 1.56 10.86 -9.45
CA PRO A 211 2.24 9.98 -10.39
C PRO A 211 1.39 8.74 -10.71
N LYS A 212 1.61 8.14 -11.89
CA LYS A 212 0.95 6.88 -12.26
C LYS A 212 1.35 5.78 -11.27
N GLY A 213 0.40 4.93 -10.85
CA GLY A 213 0.62 3.90 -9.83
C GLY A 213 0.43 4.36 -8.39
N GLY A 214 -0.02 5.60 -8.17
CA GLY A 214 -0.26 6.14 -6.83
C GLY A 214 0.92 6.90 -6.23
N LEU A 215 0.67 7.54 -5.10
CA LEU A 215 1.71 8.07 -4.23
C LEU A 215 2.46 6.86 -3.68
N ALA A 216 3.66 6.60 -4.21
CA ALA A 216 4.55 5.57 -3.65
C ALA A 216 4.63 5.78 -2.13
N THR A 217 4.09 4.83 -1.37
CA THR A 217 3.91 5.01 0.08
C THR A 217 5.20 4.72 0.80
N VAL A 218 5.56 5.61 1.72
CA VAL A 218 6.63 5.40 2.69
C VAL A 218 6.29 4.19 3.56
N ALA A 219 5.03 4.05 4.00
CA ALA A 219 4.60 2.91 4.80
C ALA A 219 4.87 1.57 4.11
N GLY A 220 4.42 1.41 2.87
CA GLY A 220 4.67 0.20 2.08
C GLY A 220 6.15 -0.13 1.93
N PHE A 221 7.04 0.86 1.77
CA PHE A 221 8.49 0.63 1.68
C PHE A 221 9.11 0.10 2.99
N PHE A 222 8.63 0.56 4.15
CA PHE A 222 9.14 0.09 5.45
C PHE A 222 8.56 -1.26 5.85
N GLU A 223 7.30 -1.55 5.52
CA GLU A 223 6.71 -2.88 5.68
C GLU A 223 7.37 -3.92 4.76
N GLN A 224 7.80 -3.49 3.57
CA GLN A 224 8.45 -4.32 2.56
C GLN A 224 9.92 -4.63 2.83
N LYS A 225 10.55 -4.12 3.91
CA LYS A 225 11.93 -4.52 4.25
C LYS A 225 11.94 -6.02 4.55
N PRO A 226 12.41 -6.87 3.62
CA PRO A 226 12.37 -8.31 3.79
C PRO A 226 13.52 -8.67 4.73
N ASN A 227 13.21 -8.89 6.00
CA ASN A 227 14.24 -9.27 6.96
C ASN A 227 14.60 -10.74 6.79
N ILE A 228 15.73 -10.99 6.13
CA ILE A 228 16.56 -12.15 6.47
C ILE A 228 17.12 -11.87 7.87
N ALA A 229 16.50 -12.48 8.89
CA ALA A 229 16.89 -12.48 10.31
C ALA A 229 16.34 -11.38 11.26
N GLY A 230 15.01 -11.17 11.27
CA GLY A 230 14.30 -10.72 12.48
C GLY A 230 13.37 -9.53 12.28
N ILE A 231 12.06 -9.81 12.24
CA ILE A 231 10.92 -8.88 12.07
C ILE A 231 10.71 -8.39 10.62
N GLY A 232 10.26 -9.33 9.80
CA GLY A 232 9.87 -9.25 8.38
C GLY A 232 9.65 -10.70 7.87
N PHE A 233 8.95 -10.91 6.74
CA PHE A 233 8.60 -12.26 6.24
C PHE A 233 9.81 -13.20 6.20
N ASN A 234 9.76 -14.33 6.92
CA ASN A 234 10.82 -15.33 6.89
C ASN A 234 10.58 -16.31 5.74
N PHE A 235 11.08 -15.98 4.54
CA PHE A 235 10.87 -16.77 3.32
C PHE A 235 11.33 -18.22 3.46
N ASN A 236 12.47 -18.47 4.12
CA ASN A 236 12.96 -19.83 4.34
C ASN A 236 11.98 -20.64 5.19
N ALA A 237 11.46 -20.07 6.28
CA ALA A 237 10.47 -20.74 7.10
C ALA A 237 9.15 -21.01 6.35
N MET A 238 8.76 -20.12 5.43
CA MET A 238 7.57 -20.32 4.59
C MET A 238 7.79 -21.45 3.58
N ILE A 239 8.93 -21.47 2.88
CA ILE A 239 9.30 -22.56 1.97
C ILE A 239 9.30 -23.89 2.73
N ASP A 240 9.97 -23.95 3.88
CA ASP A 240 10.00 -25.15 4.73
C ASP A 240 8.61 -25.62 5.16
N TYR A 241 7.72 -24.68 5.51
CA TYR A 241 6.35 -24.98 5.90
C TYR A 241 5.56 -25.60 4.73
N PHE A 242 5.53 -24.95 3.57
CA PHE A 242 4.79 -25.44 2.40
C PHE A 242 5.38 -26.73 1.82
N ALA A 243 6.71 -26.90 1.88
CA ALA A 243 7.36 -28.15 1.50
C ALA A 243 6.95 -29.32 2.42
N ARG A 244 6.88 -29.11 3.73
CA ARG A 244 6.41 -30.14 4.69
C ARG A 244 4.93 -30.45 4.56
N LYS A 245 4.12 -29.47 4.22
CA LYS A 245 2.68 -29.66 3.99
C LYS A 245 2.46 -30.62 2.81
N LYS A 246 3.17 -30.38 1.70
CA LYS A 246 3.17 -31.26 0.52
C LYS A 246 3.51 -32.71 0.85
N THR A 247 4.57 -32.97 1.62
CA THR A 247 5.00 -34.35 1.93
C THR A 247 4.06 -35.09 2.87
N LYS A 248 3.22 -34.40 3.65
CA LYS A 248 2.17 -35.04 4.47
C LYS A 248 0.96 -35.49 3.64
N GLY A 249 0.75 -34.93 2.45
CA GLY A 249 -0.31 -35.32 1.51
C GLY A 249 0.03 -36.55 0.65
N GLU A 250 1.30 -37.00 0.64
CA GLU A 250 1.70 -38.25 -0.02
C GLU A 250 1.55 -39.43 0.96
N PRO A 251 0.54 -40.32 0.79
CA PRO A 251 0.50 -41.56 1.56
C PRO A 251 1.74 -42.38 1.20
N GLY A 252 2.48 -42.79 2.24
CA GLY A 252 3.84 -43.29 2.14
C GLY A 252 4.09 -44.27 0.99
N LYS A 253 5.13 -43.97 0.20
CA LYS A 253 5.93 -45.02 -0.43
C LYS A 253 6.89 -45.57 0.63
N SER A 254 6.38 -46.44 1.48
CA SER A 254 7.19 -47.44 2.16
C SER A 254 7.53 -48.54 1.15
N GLU A 255 8.78 -48.57 0.70
CA GLU A 255 9.46 -49.84 0.36
C GLU A 255 10.21 -50.33 1.61
#